data_AF-A0A8C9W066-F1
#
_entry.id   AF-A0A8C9W066-F1
#
_cell.length_a   1.000
_cell.length_b   1.000
_cell.length_c   1.000
_cell.angle_alpha   90.00
_cell.angle_beta   90.00
_cell.angle_gamma   90.00
#
_symmetry.space_group_name_H-M   'P 1'
#
loop_
_entity.id
_entity.type
_entity.pdbx_description
1 polymer ?
#
loop_
_entity_poly.entity_id
_entity_poly.type
_entity_poly.pdbx_seq_one_letter_code
_entity_poly.pdbx_strand_id
1 'polypeptide(L)'
;ILFDLLSLTAPRRVNPRTLCQSLCGALKAPVIAAHRATMSDPEGGGESSLYTPPPEVRGMISLDREAFSRTVTVPALRVQKEVLGKLVKSLKKVALHLPGVKRVLEDDDKHRLLLLDPTRVSSPSSFGETETQALEKLGVPLELHSHELRLTYGNLKADEVLRAVLPEGQDVTSGFSRVGHVAHLNLREHQLPYKNLIGQVIMDKNSGVTCVVNKTNTIDSTFRTFQMEVLAGDGNMVVKVRENGLPYEFDFSRVYWNPRLSTEHERVVGLLQPGDTVMDVFAGVGPFAIPAAKRGCNVLANDLNPESHRWLSHNCRLNKVEHRLRVFNMDGRAFIRGPLREALPALMKGTAGIHIVMNLPALALEFLDAFQGLLGQEPDQNQSVSILPEVHCYGFSKEGDPSRDIVERASRSLGISLDGHCSIHMVRNVAPNKEMMCISFSLSKDVLFSNVIEDTPEEPAPKRQKCEEPE
;
A
#
# COMPACT_ATOMS: atom_id res chain seq x y z
N ILE A 1 62.74 -11.90 -7.60
CA ILE A 1 63.81 -11.61 -8.58
C ILE A 1 63.15 -11.71 -9.95
N LEU A 2 62.50 -10.62 -10.37
CA LEU A 2 62.90 -9.77 -11.50
C LEU A 2 62.90 -10.54 -12.84
N PHE A 3 61.90 -10.31 -13.70
CA PHE A 3 62.05 -9.36 -14.81
C PHE A 3 60.77 -9.23 -15.63
N ASP A 4 60.63 -8.02 -16.13
CA ASP A 4 59.52 -7.41 -16.84
C ASP A 4 59.71 -7.50 -18.38
N LEU A 5 58.57 -7.36 -19.08
CA LEU A 5 58.36 -6.59 -20.33
C LEU A 5 58.69 -7.16 -21.75
N LEU A 6 57.59 -7.18 -22.55
CA LEU A 6 57.39 -6.69 -23.94
C LEU A 6 57.28 -7.67 -25.13
N SER A 7 56.06 -7.75 -25.70
CA SER A 7 55.75 -7.42 -27.12
C SER A 7 54.25 -7.60 -27.41
N LEU A 8 53.50 -6.51 -27.60
CA LEU A 8 53.02 -5.96 -28.89
C LEU A 8 52.00 -6.84 -29.66
N THR A 9 50.72 -6.41 -29.71
CA THR A 9 49.99 -6.00 -30.95
C THR A 9 48.46 -5.87 -30.75
N ALA A 10 47.97 -4.63 -30.94
CA ALA A 10 46.73 -4.15 -31.60
C ALA A 10 45.30 -4.66 -31.23
N PRO A 11 44.25 -3.81 -31.40
CA PRO A 11 43.03 -3.84 -30.60
C PRO A 11 41.86 -4.57 -31.27
N ARG A 12 41.01 -5.24 -30.47
CA ARG A 12 39.63 -5.61 -30.87
C ARG A 12 38.62 -4.78 -30.10
N ARG A 13 37.74 -4.12 -30.84
CA ARG A 13 36.61 -3.30 -30.38
C ARG A 13 35.75 -4.07 -29.37
N VAL A 14 35.57 -3.49 -28.18
CA VAL A 14 34.61 -3.96 -27.18
C VAL A 14 33.33 -3.12 -27.26
N ASN A 15 32.22 -3.83 -27.26
CA ASN A 15 30.84 -3.36 -27.33
C ASN A 15 30.45 -2.73 -25.97
N PRO A 16 29.95 -1.47 -25.90
CA PRO A 16 29.72 -0.80 -24.62
C PRO A 16 28.35 -1.19 -24.02
N ARG A 17 28.23 -2.43 -23.53
CA ARG A 17 27.07 -2.85 -22.71
C ARG A 17 27.39 -3.76 -21.52
N THR A 18 28.65 -4.01 -21.22
CA THR A 18 29.05 -4.82 -20.05
C THR A 18 30.29 -4.23 -19.41
N LEU A 19 30.14 -3.09 -18.73
CA LEU A 19 31.09 -2.63 -17.70
C LEU A 19 30.41 -1.59 -16.81
N CYS A 20 29.50 -2.04 -15.93
CA CYS A 20 29.12 -1.29 -14.74
C CYS A 20 28.47 -2.25 -13.71
N GLN A 21 29.22 -3.27 -13.32
CA GLN A 21 28.90 -4.15 -12.18
C GLN A 21 30.20 -4.46 -11.43
N SER A 22 30.85 -3.43 -10.91
CA SER A 22 31.66 -3.47 -9.69
C SER A 22 32.08 -2.03 -9.38
N LEU A 23 32.17 -1.70 -8.08
CA LEU A 23 32.44 -0.38 -7.51
C LEU A 23 31.21 0.54 -7.36
N CYS A 24 30.38 0.23 -6.36
CA CYS A 24 29.98 1.22 -5.35
C CYS A 24 29.30 0.50 -4.16
N GLY A 25 30.13 -0.15 -3.35
CA GLY A 25 29.78 -0.41 -1.96
C GLY A 25 30.01 0.85 -1.12
N ALA A 26 29.16 1.02 -0.11
CA ALA A 26 29.23 2.03 0.94
C ALA A 26 28.93 3.49 0.54
N LEU A 27 27.64 3.84 0.55
CA LEU A 27 27.12 5.08 1.15
C LEU A 27 25.68 4.80 1.58
N LYS A 28 25.48 4.56 2.88
CA LYS A 28 24.16 4.42 3.51
C LYS A 28 23.43 5.77 3.40
N ALA A 29 22.41 5.85 2.55
CA ALA A 29 21.42 6.93 2.64
C ALA A 29 20.40 6.56 3.73
N PRO A 30 20.07 7.46 4.67
CA PRO A 30 19.06 7.17 5.68
C PRO A 30 17.70 7.02 5.01
N VAL A 31 17.02 5.92 5.31
CA VAL A 31 15.60 5.72 5.02
C VAL A 31 14.84 6.77 5.82
N ILE A 32 14.34 7.80 5.14
CA ILE A 32 13.45 8.78 5.76
C ILE A 32 12.15 8.04 6.06
N ALA A 33 12.00 7.63 7.31
CA ALA A 33 10.72 7.30 7.89
C ALA A 33 9.77 8.47 7.61
N ALA A 34 8.65 8.19 6.95
CA ALA A 34 7.52 9.13 6.94
C ALA A 34 6.93 9.16 8.35
N HIS A 35 7.64 9.83 9.26
CA HIS A 35 7.07 10.29 10.51
C HIS A 35 5.88 11.16 10.14
N ARG A 36 4.74 10.80 10.72
CA ARG A 36 3.54 11.60 10.75
C ARG A 36 3.85 12.81 11.63
N ALA A 37 4.54 13.79 11.07
CA ALA A 37 4.60 15.12 11.64
C ALA A 37 3.19 15.69 11.49
N THR A 38 2.46 15.78 12.60
CA THR A 38 1.55 16.89 12.79
C THR A 38 2.41 18.15 12.66
N MET A 39 2.56 18.66 11.44
CA MET A 39 2.98 20.04 11.25
C MET A 39 1.82 20.85 11.79
N SER A 40 1.95 21.30 13.04
CA SER A 40 1.36 22.55 13.45
C SER A 40 1.86 23.58 12.45
N ASP A 41 1.00 24.01 11.54
CA ASP A 41 1.27 25.18 10.72
C ASP A 41 1.70 26.31 11.65
N PRO A 42 2.77 27.05 11.34
CA PRO A 42 3.09 28.25 12.08
C PRO A 42 1.89 29.18 11.94
N GLU A 43 1.25 29.51 13.06
CA GLU A 43 0.36 30.65 13.14
C GLU A 43 1.11 31.87 12.59
N GLY A 44 0.71 32.35 11.40
CA GLY A 44 1.43 33.44 10.75
C GLY A 44 0.93 33.79 9.36
N GLY A 45 0.12 34.85 9.28
CA GLY A 45 -0.09 35.66 8.07
C GLY A 45 -1.47 35.46 7.45
N GLY A 46 -2.36 36.46 7.61
CA GLY A 46 -3.74 36.41 7.13
C GLY A 46 -3.86 35.94 5.68
N GLU A 47 -4.63 34.87 5.48
CA GLU A 47 -5.07 34.44 4.16
C GLU A 47 -5.77 35.62 3.48
N SER A 48 -5.17 36.12 2.41
CA SER A 48 -5.81 37.16 1.60
C SER A 48 -7.11 36.60 1.00
N SER A 49 -8.23 37.25 1.32
CA SER A 49 -9.58 36.96 0.81
C SER A 49 -9.71 36.99 -0.73
N LEU A 50 -8.62 37.33 -1.43
CA LEU A 50 -8.53 37.44 -2.89
C LEU A 50 -8.48 36.10 -3.63
N TYR A 51 -8.32 34.96 -2.95
CA TYR A 51 -8.47 33.64 -3.60
C TYR A 51 -9.46 32.68 -2.91
N THR A 52 -10.06 33.09 -1.80
CA THR A 52 -11.09 32.30 -1.13
C THR A 52 -12.35 32.20 -1.99
N PRO A 53 -13.00 31.03 -2.08
CA PRO A 53 -14.27 30.91 -2.78
C PRO A 53 -15.36 31.87 -2.25
N PRO A 54 -16.37 32.20 -3.07
CA PRO A 54 -17.48 33.06 -2.63
C PRO A 54 -18.18 32.50 -1.38
N PRO A 55 -18.52 33.33 -0.38
CA PRO A 55 -19.13 32.85 0.88
C PRO A 55 -20.48 32.15 0.68
N GLU A 56 -21.16 32.41 -0.44
CA GLU A 56 -22.45 31.82 -0.82
C GLU A 56 -22.38 30.30 -1.05
N VAL A 57 -21.18 29.73 -1.28
CA VAL A 57 -21.02 28.28 -1.44
C VAL A 57 -21.12 27.51 -0.11
N ARG A 58 -21.13 28.21 1.03
CA ARG A 58 -21.19 27.62 2.37
C ARG A 58 -22.51 26.88 2.58
N GLY A 59 -22.44 25.66 3.11
CA GLY A 59 -23.61 24.82 3.39
C GLY A 59 -24.22 24.17 2.14
N MET A 60 -23.60 24.33 0.97
CA MET A 60 -24.03 23.66 -0.25
C MET A 60 -23.97 22.13 -0.07
N ILE A 61 -25.05 21.43 -0.42
CA ILE A 61 -25.14 19.95 -0.34
C ILE A 61 -25.09 19.28 -1.72
N SER A 62 -25.35 20.04 -2.79
CA SER A 62 -25.28 19.62 -4.18
C SER A 62 -24.31 20.51 -4.92
N LEU A 63 -23.27 19.93 -5.55
CA LEU A 63 -22.17 20.69 -6.12
C LEU A 63 -22.63 21.52 -7.33
N ASP A 64 -22.70 22.84 -7.15
CA ASP A 64 -22.76 23.82 -8.22
C ASP A 64 -21.36 24.39 -8.48
N ARG A 65 -20.80 24.07 -9.64
CA ARG A 65 -19.43 24.51 -10.00
C ARG A 65 -19.38 25.99 -10.38
N GLU A 66 -20.46 26.55 -10.91
CA GLU A 66 -20.50 27.97 -11.30
C GLU A 66 -20.62 28.89 -10.08
N ALA A 67 -21.17 28.40 -8.98
CA ALA A 67 -21.18 29.15 -7.71
C ALA A 67 -19.77 29.46 -7.16
N PHE A 68 -18.73 28.78 -7.65
CA PHE A 68 -17.33 29.10 -7.33
C PHE A 68 -16.71 30.15 -8.26
N SER A 69 -17.40 30.53 -9.33
CA SER A 69 -16.90 31.50 -10.30
C SER A 69 -16.87 32.90 -9.70
N ARG A 70 -15.72 33.59 -9.83
CA ARG A 70 -15.60 35.01 -9.52
C ARG A 70 -14.50 35.68 -10.33
N THR A 71 -14.63 36.98 -10.54
CA THR A 71 -13.58 37.79 -11.18
C THR A 71 -12.78 38.50 -10.11
N VAL A 72 -11.45 38.39 -10.21
CA VAL A 72 -10.51 39.12 -9.34
C VAL A 72 -9.55 39.93 -10.20
N THR A 73 -9.13 41.07 -9.69
CA THR A 73 -8.12 41.89 -10.38
C THR A 73 -6.74 41.53 -9.86
N VAL A 74 -5.84 41.15 -10.76
CA VAL A 74 -4.44 40.82 -10.44
C VAL A 74 -3.49 41.82 -11.12
N PRO A 75 -2.34 42.13 -10.50
CA PRO A 75 -1.30 42.91 -11.15
C PRO A 75 -0.62 42.08 -12.25
N ALA A 76 -0.24 42.74 -13.34
CA ALA A 76 0.48 42.14 -14.45
C ALA A 76 1.58 43.07 -14.96
N LEU A 77 2.69 42.48 -15.39
CA LEU A 77 3.75 43.19 -16.11
C LEU A 77 3.62 42.92 -17.60
N ARG A 78 3.70 43.97 -18.43
CA ARG A 78 3.86 43.83 -19.87
C ARG A 78 5.34 43.62 -20.21
N VAL A 79 5.65 42.49 -20.85
CA VAL A 79 7.03 42.02 -21.03
C VAL A 79 7.25 41.64 -22.49
N GLN A 80 8.40 42.03 -23.06
CA GLN A 80 8.82 41.60 -24.39
C GLN A 80 9.11 40.09 -24.43
N LYS A 81 8.73 39.42 -25.53
CA LYS A 81 8.88 37.96 -25.70
C LYS A 81 10.32 37.48 -25.49
N GLU A 82 11.29 38.28 -25.91
CA GLU A 82 12.72 37.96 -25.93
C GLU A 82 13.31 37.81 -24.51
N VAL A 83 12.79 38.58 -23.55
CA VAL A 83 13.29 38.60 -22.16
C VAL A 83 12.43 37.78 -21.20
N LEU A 84 11.21 37.41 -21.59
CA LEU A 84 10.23 36.70 -20.77
C LEU A 84 10.80 35.46 -20.07
N GLY A 85 11.52 34.60 -20.80
CA GLY A 85 12.05 33.35 -20.24
C GLY A 85 13.05 33.55 -19.09
N LYS A 86 13.83 34.64 -19.14
CA LYS A 86 14.74 35.03 -18.04
C LYS A 86 13.96 35.66 -16.90
N LEU A 87 13.01 36.55 -17.22
CA LEU A 87 12.23 37.26 -16.23
C LEU A 87 11.34 36.31 -15.39
N VAL A 88 10.67 35.35 -16.01
CA VAL A 88 9.84 34.36 -15.30
C VAL A 88 10.66 33.55 -14.29
N LYS A 89 11.94 33.30 -14.56
CA LYS A 89 12.84 32.63 -13.60
C LYS A 89 13.16 33.55 -12.43
N SER A 90 13.48 34.81 -12.69
CA SER A 90 13.81 35.81 -11.66
C SER A 90 12.60 36.16 -10.78
N LEU A 91 11.41 36.27 -11.36
CA LEU A 91 10.17 36.62 -10.66
C LEU A 91 9.37 35.41 -10.18
N LYS A 92 9.96 34.21 -10.16
CA LYS A 92 9.25 32.97 -9.78
C LYS A 92 8.57 33.07 -8.41
N LYS A 93 9.15 33.85 -7.49
CA LYS A 93 8.59 34.05 -6.14
C LYS A 93 7.40 35.00 -6.10
N VAL A 94 7.26 35.91 -7.06
CA VAL A 94 6.20 36.94 -7.06
C VAL A 94 5.17 36.74 -8.18
N ALA A 95 5.45 35.84 -9.13
CA ALA A 95 4.53 35.45 -10.18
C ALA A 95 3.34 34.66 -9.61
N LEU A 96 2.17 34.84 -10.23
CA LEU A 96 0.94 34.14 -9.85
C LEU A 96 1.09 32.62 -10.08
N HIS A 97 0.74 31.83 -9.07
CA HIS A 97 0.73 30.37 -9.17
C HIS A 97 -0.58 29.77 -8.67
N LEU A 98 -1.51 29.57 -9.60
CA LEU A 98 -2.81 28.93 -9.33
C LEU A 98 -3.01 27.70 -10.23
N PRO A 99 -3.65 26.62 -9.73
CA PRO A 99 -4.03 25.47 -10.55
C PRO A 99 -4.81 25.89 -11.80
N GLY A 100 -4.41 25.37 -12.96
CA GLY A 100 -5.09 25.62 -14.23
C GLY A 100 -4.99 27.06 -14.79
N VAL A 101 -4.35 28.00 -14.10
CA VAL A 101 -4.17 29.38 -14.59
C VAL A 101 -2.85 29.54 -15.32
N LYS A 102 -2.90 30.08 -16.54
CA LYS A 102 -1.69 30.47 -17.27
C LYS A 102 -1.12 31.74 -16.64
N ARG A 103 0.08 31.65 -16.08
CA ARG A 103 0.81 32.80 -15.51
C ARG A 103 1.31 33.81 -16.55
N VAL A 104 1.39 33.40 -17.82
CA VAL A 104 1.74 34.29 -18.94
C VAL A 104 0.61 34.26 -19.96
N LEU A 105 0.10 35.44 -20.29
CA LEU A 105 -0.96 35.64 -21.27
C LEU A 105 -0.42 36.37 -22.50
N GLU A 106 -1.11 36.20 -23.63
CA GLU A 106 -0.83 36.96 -24.84
C GLU A 106 -1.41 38.37 -24.73
N ASP A 107 -0.66 39.36 -25.20
CA ASP A 107 -1.05 40.78 -25.20
C ASP A 107 -1.07 41.30 -26.64
N ASP A 108 0.09 41.28 -27.30
CA ASP A 108 0.24 41.57 -28.73
C ASP A 108 1.31 40.67 -29.40
N ASP A 109 1.69 40.99 -30.64
CA ASP A 109 2.68 40.24 -31.43
C ASP A 109 4.10 40.22 -30.82
N LYS A 110 4.43 41.17 -29.94
CA LYS A 110 5.77 41.36 -29.36
C LYS A 110 5.79 41.22 -27.83
N HIS A 111 4.64 41.36 -27.19
CA HIS A 111 4.50 41.43 -25.74
C HIS A 111 3.62 40.31 -25.19
N ARG A 112 3.82 40.08 -23.89
CA ARG A 112 3.11 39.13 -23.06
C ARG A 112 2.81 39.78 -21.72
N LEU A 113 1.71 39.37 -21.09
CA LEU A 113 1.38 39.77 -19.72
C LEU A 113 1.85 38.67 -18.76
N LEU A 114 2.75 39.01 -17.85
CA LEU A 114 3.14 38.15 -16.73
C LEU A 114 2.29 38.50 -15.51
N LEU A 115 1.40 37.60 -15.12
CA LEU A 115 0.54 37.78 -13.95
C LEU A 115 1.34 37.62 -12.66
N LEU A 116 1.10 38.52 -11.71
CA LEU A 116 1.75 38.56 -10.40
C LEU A 116 0.76 38.19 -9.30
N ASP A 117 1.29 37.70 -8.19
CA ASP A 117 0.50 37.41 -7.00
C ASP A 117 0.20 38.73 -6.25
N PRO A 118 -1.05 39.24 -6.24
CA PRO A 118 -1.46 40.42 -5.49
C PRO A 118 -1.11 40.41 -4.00
N THR A 119 -0.93 39.23 -3.39
CA THR A 119 -0.54 39.15 -1.97
C THR A 119 0.94 39.48 -1.76
N ARG A 120 1.74 39.39 -2.83
CA ARG A 120 3.19 39.67 -2.82
C ARG A 120 3.53 40.98 -3.51
N VAL A 121 2.77 41.34 -4.53
CA VAL A 121 2.96 42.56 -5.32
C VAL A 121 1.64 43.30 -5.43
N SER A 122 1.46 44.35 -4.63
CA SER A 122 0.29 45.24 -4.71
C SER A 122 0.62 46.57 -5.37
N SER A 123 1.89 46.94 -5.41
CA SER A 123 2.38 48.18 -6.02
C SER A 123 3.83 48.01 -6.51
N PRO A 124 4.37 48.93 -7.32
CA PRO A 124 5.74 48.83 -7.80
C PRO A 124 6.80 48.83 -6.67
N SER A 125 6.50 49.40 -5.49
CA SER A 125 7.41 49.32 -4.33
C SER A 125 7.40 47.98 -3.60
N SER A 126 6.52 47.04 -3.99
CA SER A 126 6.43 45.71 -3.40
C SER A 126 7.51 44.74 -3.91
N PHE A 127 8.23 45.08 -4.98
CA PHE A 127 9.32 44.24 -5.48
C PHE A 127 10.54 44.32 -4.54
N GLY A 128 11.12 43.16 -4.22
CA GLY A 128 12.39 43.09 -3.49
C GLY A 128 13.57 43.55 -4.34
N GLU A 129 14.72 43.79 -3.70
CA GLU A 129 15.94 44.25 -4.39
C GLU A 129 16.34 43.33 -5.56
N THR A 130 16.20 42.01 -5.36
CA THR A 130 16.51 41.01 -6.39
C THR A 130 15.59 41.08 -7.60
N GLU A 131 14.30 41.29 -7.37
CA GLU A 131 13.29 41.41 -8.42
C GLU A 131 13.48 42.72 -9.19
N THR A 132 13.71 43.83 -8.48
CA THR A 132 13.95 45.16 -9.06
C THR A 132 15.22 45.17 -9.94
N GLN A 133 16.34 44.63 -9.44
CA GLN A 133 17.57 44.51 -10.24
C GLN A 133 17.37 43.65 -11.49
N ALA A 134 16.56 42.59 -11.40
CA ALA A 134 16.25 41.74 -12.56
C ALA A 134 15.39 42.48 -13.61
N LEU A 135 14.42 43.29 -13.16
CA LEU A 135 13.58 44.11 -14.04
C LEU A 135 14.41 45.18 -14.76
N GLU A 136 15.26 45.91 -14.03
CA GLU A 136 16.18 46.91 -14.59
C GLU A 136 17.16 46.29 -15.59
N LYS A 137 17.82 45.19 -15.23
CA LYS A 137 18.79 44.49 -16.09
C LYS A 137 18.17 44.00 -17.40
N LEU A 138 16.89 43.65 -17.38
CA LEU A 138 16.16 43.16 -18.55
C LEU A 138 15.41 44.27 -19.29
N GLY A 139 15.51 45.53 -18.86
CA GLY A 139 14.87 46.67 -19.50
C GLY A 139 13.34 46.63 -19.43
N VAL A 140 12.78 46.02 -18.38
CA VAL A 140 11.33 45.91 -18.20
C VAL A 140 10.85 47.07 -17.32
N PRO A 141 9.95 47.93 -17.81
CA PRO A 141 9.45 49.06 -17.02
C PRO A 141 8.65 48.56 -15.81
N LEU A 142 8.77 49.28 -14.70
CA LEU A 142 8.08 48.99 -13.44
C LEU A 142 6.61 49.46 -13.46
N GLU A 143 5.93 49.24 -14.59
CA GLU A 143 4.54 49.61 -14.82
C GLU A 143 3.64 48.40 -14.58
N LEU A 144 2.79 48.49 -13.56
CA LEU A 144 1.82 47.45 -13.26
C LEU A 144 0.50 47.73 -13.97
N HIS A 145 0.06 46.78 -14.77
CA HIS A 145 -1.27 46.77 -15.38
C HIS A 145 -2.23 45.95 -14.50
N SER A 146 -3.49 46.38 -14.43
CA SER A 146 -4.55 45.56 -13.85
C SER A 146 -5.09 44.59 -14.89
N HIS A 147 -5.21 43.31 -14.51
CA HIS A 147 -5.79 42.28 -15.34
C HIS A 147 -6.95 41.58 -14.61
N GLU A 148 -8.10 41.48 -15.27
CA GLU A 148 -9.24 40.73 -14.74
C GLU A 148 -9.04 39.24 -14.98
N LEU A 149 -8.95 38.48 -13.88
CA LEU A 149 -8.82 37.04 -13.89
C LEU A 149 -10.12 36.41 -13.39
N ARG A 150 -10.78 35.63 -14.26
CA ARG A 150 -11.90 34.79 -13.86
C ARG A 150 -11.39 33.52 -13.21
N LEU A 151 -11.58 33.41 -11.89
CA LEU A 151 -11.37 32.20 -11.12
C LEU A 151 -12.64 31.37 -11.14
N THR A 152 -12.48 30.05 -11.23
CA THR A 152 -13.59 29.09 -11.30
C THR A 152 -13.32 27.91 -10.37
N TYR A 153 -14.31 27.02 -10.23
CA TYR A 153 -14.13 25.73 -9.55
C TYR A 153 -12.83 25.03 -9.97
N GLY A 154 -12.50 25.02 -11.26
CA GLY A 154 -11.31 24.35 -11.80
C GLY A 154 -9.98 24.84 -11.23
N ASN A 155 -9.93 26.07 -10.69
CA ASN A 155 -8.71 26.67 -10.16
C ASN A 155 -8.44 26.34 -8.69
N LEU A 156 -9.38 25.67 -8.02
CA LEU A 156 -9.29 25.30 -6.61
C LEU A 156 -8.85 23.85 -6.43
N LYS A 157 -8.15 23.56 -5.34
CA LYS A 157 -7.88 22.20 -4.87
C LYS A 157 -9.11 21.61 -4.15
N ALA A 158 -9.09 20.29 -3.94
CA ALA A 158 -10.19 19.59 -3.28
C ALA A 158 -10.42 20.11 -1.85
N ASP A 159 -9.35 20.30 -1.08
CA ASP A 159 -9.41 20.81 0.29
C ASP A 159 -9.91 22.26 0.37
N GLU A 160 -9.52 23.11 -0.58
CA GLU A 160 -10.01 24.49 -0.69
C GLU A 160 -11.52 24.53 -0.97
N VAL A 161 -12.00 23.70 -1.90
CA VAL A 161 -13.44 23.56 -2.20
C VAL A 161 -14.20 23.06 -0.97
N LEU A 162 -13.74 21.98 -0.36
CA LEU A 162 -14.43 21.38 0.79
C LEU A 162 -14.41 22.30 2.01
N ARG A 163 -13.31 23.01 2.27
CA ARG A 163 -13.21 24.01 3.34
C ARG A 163 -14.17 25.17 3.12
N ALA A 164 -14.45 25.56 1.89
CA ALA A 164 -15.40 26.64 1.60
C ALA A 164 -16.86 26.19 1.72
N VAL A 165 -17.15 24.93 1.39
CA VAL A 165 -18.53 24.39 1.41
C VAL A 165 -18.95 23.92 2.80
N LEU A 166 -18.12 23.16 3.51
CA LEU A 166 -18.49 22.56 4.79
C LEU A 166 -18.70 23.64 5.86
N PRO A 167 -19.55 23.45 6.89
CA PRO A 167 -19.70 24.42 7.98
C PRO A 167 -18.37 24.79 8.66
N GLU A 168 -18.26 26.02 9.17
CA GLU A 168 -17.06 26.47 9.90
C GLU A 168 -16.77 25.59 11.12
N GLY A 169 -15.49 25.37 11.41
CA GLY A 169 -15.03 24.52 12.50
C GLY A 169 -15.15 23.02 12.24
N GLN A 170 -15.64 22.58 11.07
CA GLN A 170 -15.61 21.17 10.69
C GLN A 170 -14.29 20.76 10.05
N ASP A 171 -13.84 19.55 10.41
CA ASP A 171 -12.68 18.93 9.77
C ASP A 171 -12.99 18.62 8.30
N VAL A 172 -12.06 19.00 7.42
CA VAL A 172 -12.11 18.65 6.01
C VAL A 172 -11.54 17.24 5.82
N THR A 173 -12.29 16.34 5.18
CA THR A 173 -11.77 15.01 4.80
C THR A 173 -10.79 15.15 3.64
N SER A 174 -9.54 15.47 3.96
CA SER A 174 -8.44 15.56 2.99
C SER A 174 -7.77 14.21 2.73
N GLY A 175 -7.80 13.30 3.71
CA GLY A 175 -7.20 11.97 3.60
C GLY A 175 -8.16 10.93 3.05
N PHE A 176 -7.82 10.37 1.88
CA PHE A 176 -8.48 9.19 1.32
C PHE A 176 -7.45 8.13 0.94
N SER A 177 -7.90 6.92 0.67
CA SER A 177 -7.06 5.84 0.16
C SER A 177 -7.55 5.44 -1.22
N ARG A 178 -6.62 5.25 -2.16
CA ARG A 178 -6.91 4.96 -3.56
C ARG A 178 -6.54 3.52 -3.87
N VAL A 179 -7.45 2.81 -4.54
CA VAL A 179 -7.24 1.47 -5.07
C VAL A 179 -7.65 1.49 -6.54
N GLY A 180 -6.67 1.55 -7.44
CA GLY A 180 -6.92 1.68 -8.87
C GLY A 180 -7.64 3.00 -9.19
N HIS A 181 -8.84 2.91 -9.74
CA HIS A 181 -9.70 4.07 -10.05
C HIS A 181 -10.72 4.38 -8.94
N VAL A 182 -10.74 3.60 -7.85
CA VAL A 182 -11.64 3.79 -6.71
C VAL A 182 -10.92 4.60 -5.64
N ALA A 183 -11.54 5.68 -5.18
CA ALA A 183 -11.14 6.40 -3.97
C ALA A 183 -12.10 6.05 -2.83
N HIS A 184 -11.57 5.61 -1.70
CA HIS A 184 -12.40 5.28 -0.53
C HIS A 184 -12.14 6.24 0.63
N LEU A 185 -13.23 6.72 1.21
CA LEU A 185 -13.29 7.67 2.31
C LEU A 185 -13.79 6.97 3.59
N ASN A 186 -13.58 7.62 4.73
CA ASN A 186 -14.20 7.27 6.00
C ASN A 186 -14.87 8.54 6.54
N LEU A 187 -16.06 8.83 6.05
CA LEU A 187 -16.79 10.04 6.43
C LEU A 187 -17.26 9.96 7.88
N ARG A 188 -17.17 11.07 8.60
CA ARG A 188 -17.73 11.24 9.95
C ARG A 188 -19.20 11.64 9.87
N GLU A 189 -19.96 11.45 10.95
CA GLU A 189 -21.41 11.73 11.00
C GLU A 189 -21.78 13.14 10.51
N HIS A 190 -21.05 14.17 10.95
CA HIS A 190 -21.30 15.56 10.55
C HIS A 190 -21.03 15.83 9.06
N GLN A 191 -20.33 14.94 8.36
CA GLN A 191 -20.01 15.05 6.94
C GLN A 191 -21.00 14.28 6.06
N LEU A 192 -21.79 13.37 6.63
CA LEU A 192 -22.77 12.56 5.90
C LEU A 192 -23.80 13.40 5.12
N PRO A 193 -24.28 14.56 5.61
CA PRO A 193 -25.17 15.42 4.82
C PRO A 193 -24.53 15.93 3.51
N TYR A 194 -23.20 15.98 3.45
CA TYR A 194 -22.42 16.47 2.31
C TYR A 194 -21.80 15.34 1.48
N LYS A 195 -22.11 14.07 1.78
CA LYS A 195 -21.38 12.90 1.26
C LYS A 195 -21.27 12.85 -0.27
N ASN A 196 -22.35 13.17 -0.99
CA ASN A 196 -22.37 13.15 -2.45
C ASN A 196 -21.53 14.30 -3.04
N LEU A 197 -21.61 15.49 -2.43
CA LEU A 197 -20.77 16.62 -2.82
C LEU A 197 -19.29 16.30 -2.57
N ILE A 198 -18.96 15.75 -1.40
CA ILE A 198 -17.59 15.32 -1.08
C ILE A 198 -17.12 14.30 -2.13
N GLY A 199 -17.94 13.30 -2.43
CA GLY A 199 -17.66 12.31 -3.46
C GLY A 199 -17.34 12.95 -4.82
N GLN A 200 -18.20 13.87 -5.27
CA GLN A 200 -18.03 14.55 -6.56
C GLN A 200 -16.77 15.42 -6.59
N VAL A 201 -16.47 16.13 -5.51
CA VAL A 201 -15.25 16.96 -5.41
C VAL A 201 -14.00 16.10 -5.45
N ILE A 202 -13.97 14.98 -4.73
CA ILE A 202 -12.84 14.05 -4.78
C ILE A 202 -12.67 13.47 -6.20
N MET A 203 -13.76 13.09 -6.87
CA MET A 203 -13.70 12.58 -8.24
C MET A 203 -13.19 13.64 -9.24
N ASP A 204 -13.75 14.85 -9.22
CA ASP A 204 -13.38 15.95 -10.12
C ASP A 204 -11.91 16.37 -9.97
N LYS A 205 -11.39 16.34 -8.73
CA LYS A 205 -10.06 16.87 -8.39
C LYS A 205 -8.94 15.85 -8.44
N ASN A 206 -9.23 14.57 -8.65
CA ASN A 206 -8.24 13.51 -8.64
C ASN A 206 -8.26 12.72 -9.95
N SER A 207 -7.35 13.07 -10.86
CA SER A 207 -7.25 12.39 -12.16
C SER A 207 -7.10 10.87 -12.03
N GLY A 208 -7.89 10.15 -12.82
CA GLY A 208 -7.94 8.68 -12.83
C GLY A 208 -8.77 8.06 -11.70
N VAL A 209 -9.44 8.85 -10.86
CA VAL A 209 -10.52 8.38 -9.99
C VAL A 209 -11.83 8.49 -10.75
N THR A 210 -12.59 7.40 -10.85
CA THR A 210 -13.91 7.37 -11.54
C THR A 210 -15.03 6.85 -10.64
N CYS A 211 -14.68 6.38 -9.45
CA CYS A 211 -15.63 5.90 -8.44
C CYS A 211 -15.13 6.34 -7.05
N VAL A 212 -16.01 6.96 -6.27
CA VAL A 212 -15.71 7.40 -4.90
C VAL A 212 -16.70 6.74 -3.96
N VAL A 213 -16.19 6.12 -2.91
CA VAL A 213 -16.99 5.30 -1.99
C VAL A 213 -16.74 5.69 -0.54
N ASN A 214 -17.74 5.54 0.30
CA ASN A 214 -17.60 5.59 1.74
C ASN A 214 -17.52 4.17 2.30
N LYS A 215 -16.53 3.93 3.15
CA LYS A 215 -16.42 2.69 3.88
C LYS A 215 -17.36 2.73 5.08
N THR A 216 -18.36 1.86 5.14
CA THR A 216 -19.24 1.78 6.31
C THR A 216 -18.60 0.92 7.41
N ASN A 217 -19.01 1.13 8.66
CA ASN A 217 -18.38 0.48 9.83
C ASN A 217 -18.67 -1.03 9.94
N THR A 218 -19.48 -1.60 9.05
CA THR A 218 -19.83 -3.02 9.08
C THR A 218 -18.80 -3.81 8.29
N ILE A 219 -17.93 -4.54 8.99
CA ILE A 219 -17.05 -5.56 8.41
C ILE A 219 -17.86 -6.86 8.37
N ASP A 220 -17.96 -7.50 7.20
CA ASP A 220 -18.31 -8.91 7.17
C ASP A 220 -17.13 -9.67 7.82
N SER A 221 -17.35 -10.17 9.04
CA SER A 221 -16.29 -10.75 9.87
C SER A 221 -15.62 -11.95 9.22
N THR A 222 -16.36 -12.69 8.37
CA THR A 222 -15.89 -13.93 7.75
C THR A 222 -14.94 -13.65 6.59
N PHE A 223 -15.36 -12.85 5.61
CA PHE A 223 -14.57 -12.57 4.41
C PHE A 223 -13.79 -11.26 4.48
N ARG A 224 -13.92 -10.51 5.57
CA ARG A 224 -13.20 -9.25 5.84
C ARG A 224 -13.47 -8.18 4.77
N THR A 225 -14.61 -8.28 4.09
CA THR A 225 -15.10 -7.29 3.14
C THR A 225 -15.79 -6.15 3.88
N PHE A 226 -15.79 -4.98 3.27
CA PHE A 226 -16.46 -3.80 3.82
C PHE A 226 -17.65 -3.47 2.95
N GLN A 227 -18.78 -3.17 3.59
CA GLN A 227 -19.88 -2.55 2.88
C GLN A 227 -19.44 -1.14 2.44
N MET A 228 -19.65 -0.86 1.15
CA MET A 228 -19.26 0.39 0.53
C MET A 228 -20.48 1.08 -0.04
N GLU A 229 -20.65 2.34 0.34
CA GLU A 229 -21.65 3.22 -0.24
C GLU A 229 -21.00 4.04 -1.36
N VAL A 230 -21.58 4.02 -2.56
CA VAL A 230 -21.11 4.87 -3.66
C VAL A 230 -21.52 6.32 -3.38
N LEU A 231 -20.54 7.22 -3.35
CA LEU A 231 -20.72 8.66 -3.16
C LEU A 231 -20.74 9.42 -4.48
N ALA A 232 -19.95 8.97 -5.47
CA ALA A 232 -19.90 9.53 -6.81
C ALA A 232 -19.32 8.51 -7.81
N GLY A 233 -19.68 8.66 -9.08
CA GLY A 233 -19.16 7.82 -10.17
C GLY A 233 -20.06 6.66 -10.57
N ASP A 234 -19.50 5.73 -11.33
CA ASP A 234 -20.23 4.62 -11.99
C ASP A 234 -20.51 3.41 -11.07
N GLY A 235 -19.97 3.41 -9.85
CA GLY A 235 -20.08 2.29 -8.91
C GLY A 235 -19.28 1.05 -9.32
N ASN A 236 -18.38 1.15 -10.30
CA ASN A 236 -17.50 0.05 -10.69
C ASN A 236 -16.49 -0.22 -9.56
N MET A 237 -16.50 -1.45 -9.05
CA MET A 237 -15.61 -1.90 -7.98
C MET A 237 -14.48 -2.81 -8.50
N VAL A 238 -14.47 -3.15 -9.80
CA VAL A 238 -13.43 -3.98 -10.40
C VAL A 238 -12.20 -3.14 -10.69
N VAL A 239 -11.27 -3.13 -9.74
CA VAL A 239 -10.06 -2.32 -9.78
C VAL A 239 -8.93 -3.05 -10.50
N LYS A 240 -8.09 -2.26 -11.18
CA LYS A 240 -6.79 -2.70 -11.69
C LYS A 240 -5.71 -1.95 -10.95
N VAL A 241 -4.81 -2.67 -10.30
CA VAL A 241 -3.71 -2.10 -9.51
C VAL A 241 -2.38 -2.70 -9.92
N ARG A 242 -1.31 -2.00 -9.58
CA ARG A 242 0.05 -2.54 -9.63
C ARG A 242 0.67 -2.46 -8.25
N GLU A 243 1.16 -3.58 -7.76
CA GLU A 243 1.94 -3.66 -6.52
C GLU A 243 3.28 -4.32 -6.85
N ASN A 244 4.37 -3.70 -6.44
CA ASN A 244 5.75 -4.20 -6.67
C ASN A 244 6.00 -4.60 -8.14
N GLY A 245 5.46 -3.82 -9.08
CA GLY A 245 5.61 -4.03 -10.52
C GLY A 245 4.65 -5.07 -11.14
N LEU A 246 3.86 -5.79 -10.33
CA LEU A 246 2.95 -6.84 -10.79
C LEU A 246 1.51 -6.32 -10.89
N PRO A 247 0.80 -6.59 -11.99
CA PRO A 247 -0.61 -6.24 -12.13
C PRO A 247 -1.52 -7.18 -11.34
N TYR A 248 -2.55 -6.61 -10.74
CA TYR A 248 -3.65 -7.32 -10.10
C TYR A 248 -4.98 -6.72 -10.55
N GLU A 249 -5.99 -7.57 -10.67
CA GLU A 249 -7.37 -7.18 -10.92
C GLU A 249 -8.28 -7.90 -9.92
N PHE A 250 -9.23 -7.17 -9.35
CA PHE A 250 -10.21 -7.74 -8.43
C PHE A 250 -11.39 -6.80 -8.18
N ASP A 251 -12.51 -7.37 -7.72
CA ASP A 251 -13.64 -6.60 -7.21
C ASP A 251 -13.35 -6.19 -5.75
N PHE A 252 -13.03 -4.92 -5.55
CA PHE A 252 -12.67 -4.34 -4.24
C PHE A 252 -13.80 -4.43 -3.21
N SER A 253 -15.06 -4.63 -3.62
CA SER A 253 -16.19 -4.85 -2.72
C SER A 253 -16.27 -6.27 -2.17
N ARG A 254 -15.57 -7.22 -2.80
CA ARG A 254 -15.69 -8.65 -2.52
C ARG A 254 -14.45 -9.29 -1.94
N VAL A 255 -13.33 -8.56 -1.89
CA VAL A 255 -12.05 -9.07 -1.37
C VAL A 255 -11.40 -8.06 -0.43
N TYR A 256 -10.55 -8.56 0.46
CA TYR A 256 -9.70 -7.69 1.27
C TYR A 256 -8.44 -7.29 0.48
N TRP A 257 -8.16 -5.99 0.40
CA TRP A 257 -6.92 -5.44 -0.16
C TRP A 257 -6.44 -4.26 0.67
N ASN A 258 -5.14 -4.21 0.97
CA ASN A 258 -4.54 -3.09 1.70
C ASN A 258 -3.20 -2.70 1.07
N PRO A 259 -3.13 -1.58 0.31
CA PRO A 259 -1.91 -1.17 -0.38
C PRO A 259 -0.76 -0.80 0.57
N ARG A 260 -1.04 -0.61 1.87
CA ARG A 260 0.01 -0.29 2.87
C ARG A 260 0.85 -1.49 3.29
N LEU A 261 0.52 -2.69 2.80
CA LEU A 261 1.29 -3.91 3.06
C LEU A 261 2.32 -4.21 1.97
N SER A 262 2.43 -3.37 0.92
CA SER A 262 3.32 -3.63 -0.21
C SER A 262 4.78 -3.84 0.18
N THR A 263 5.28 -3.09 1.17
CA THR A 263 6.66 -3.21 1.68
C THR A 263 6.86 -4.51 2.46
N GLU A 264 5.82 -4.99 3.14
CA GLU A 264 5.86 -6.26 3.86
C GLU A 264 5.80 -7.45 2.88
N HIS A 265 4.95 -7.34 1.85
CA HIS A 265 4.94 -8.29 0.74
C HIS A 265 6.32 -8.38 0.09
N GLU A 266 6.94 -7.23 -0.22
CA GLU A 266 8.30 -7.18 -0.77
C GLU A 266 9.34 -7.79 0.17
N ARG A 267 9.24 -7.54 1.48
CA ARG A 267 10.17 -8.07 2.48
C ARG A 267 10.16 -9.59 2.52
N VAL A 268 8.99 -10.21 2.70
CA VAL A 268 8.89 -11.69 2.80
C VAL A 268 9.23 -12.33 1.46
N VAL A 269 8.71 -11.79 0.35
CA VAL A 269 9.09 -12.25 -1.00
C VAL A 269 10.60 -12.12 -1.21
N GLY A 270 11.23 -11.11 -0.61
CA GLY A 270 12.66 -10.84 -0.55
C GLY A 270 13.49 -12.03 -0.10
N LEU A 271 13.00 -12.77 0.90
CA LEU A 271 13.67 -13.90 1.54
C LEU A 271 13.75 -15.15 0.63
N LEU A 272 12.80 -15.29 -0.28
CA LEU A 272 12.59 -16.50 -1.08
C LEU A 272 13.65 -16.67 -2.18
N GLN A 273 14.04 -17.92 -2.42
CA GLN A 273 14.91 -18.33 -3.51
C GLN A 273 14.16 -19.08 -4.61
N PRO A 274 14.64 -19.03 -5.87
CA PRO A 274 14.08 -19.86 -6.94
C PRO A 274 14.12 -21.34 -6.57
N GLY A 275 13.01 -22.05 -6.77
CA GLY A 275 12.87 -23.47 -6.40
C GLY A 275 12.26 -23.71 -5.02
N ASP A 276 12.24 -22.70 -4.13
CA ASP A 276 11.55 -22.80 -2.83
C ASP A 276 10.06 -23.11 -3.02
N THR A 277 9.45 -23.69 -1.99
CA THR A 277 8.01 -23.89 -1.94
C THR A 277 7.37 -22.93 -0.95
N VAL A 278 6.37 -22.18 -1.42
CA VAL A 278 5.60 -21.24 -0.59
C VAL A 278 4.17 -21.75 -0.45
N MET A 279 3.69 -21.81 0.80
CA MET A 279 2.34 -22.20 1.16
C MET A 279 1.65 -21.02 1.81
N ASP A 280 0.80 -20.34 1.06
CA ASP A 280 0.07 -19.15 1.51
C ASP A 280 -1.32 -19.57 1.99
N VAL A 281 -1.54 -19.57 3.31
CA VAL A 281 -2.76 -20.12 3.94
C VAL A 281 -3.97 -19.20 3.76
N PHE A 282 -3.73 -17.89 3.62
CA PHE A 282 -4.75 -16.83 3.54
C PHE A 282 -4.39 -15.83 2.42
N ALA A 283 -4.33 -16.35 1.21
CA ALA A 283 -3.70 -15.71 0.07
C ALA A 283 -4.46 -14.48 -0.47
N GLY A 284 -5.75 -14.31 -0.15
CA GLY A 284 -6.58 -13.28 -0.75
C GLY A 284 -6.50 -13.35 -2.28
N VAL A 285 -6.13 -12.23 -2.91
CA VAL A 285 -5.92 -12.15 -4.37
C VAL A 285 -4.49 -12.46 -4.83
N GLY A 286 -3.63 -12.88 -3.91
CA GLY A 286 -2.27 -13.39 -4.16
C GLY A 286 -1.10 -12.42 -4.01
N PRO A 287 -1.07 -11.45 -3.08
CA PRO A 287 0.02 -10.49 -2.98
C PRO A 287 1.35 -11.11 -2.51
N PHE A 288 1.35 -12.28 -1.87
CA PHE A 288 2.57 -13.08 -1.65
C PHE A 288 2.72 -14.19 -2.70
N ALA A 289 1.64 -14.92 -2.96
CA ALA A 289 1.63 -16.08 -3.86
C ALA A 289 2.12 -15.77 -5.29
N ILE A 290 1.62 -14.70 -5.91
CA ILE A 290 1.97 -14.33 -7.28
C ILE A 290 3.43 -13.89 -7.41
N PRO A 291 3.95 -12.97 -6.58
CA PRO A 291 5.36 -12.60 -6.64
C PRO A 291 6.31 -13.76 -6.30
N ALA A 292 5.95 -14.64 -5.36
CA ALA A 292 6.72 -15.85 -5.09
C ALA A 292 6.83 -16.74 -6.34
N ALA A 293 5.70 -17.01 -7.00
CA ALA A 293 5.71 -17.79 -8.24
C ALA A 293 6.50 -17.08 -9.36
N LYS A 294 6.46 -15.75 -9.42
CA LYS A 294 7.28 -14.95 -10.35
C LYS A 294 8.78 -15.04 -10.11
N ARG A 295 9.22 -15.23 -8.86
CA ARG A 295 10.62 -15.49 -8.50
C ARG A 295 11.08 -16.91 -8.79
N GLY A 296 10.18 -17.78 -9.24
CA GLY A 296 10.49 -19.17 -9.58
C GLY A 296 10.23 -20.15 -8.45
N CYS A 297 9.54 -19.75 -7.38
CA CYS A 297 9.06 -20.65 -6.34
C CYS A 297 7.89 -21.52 -6.85
N ASN A 298 7.69 -22.68 -6.24
CA ASN A 298 6.45 -23.45 -6.34
C ASN A 298 5.49 -22.96 -5.26
N VAL A 299 4.21 -22.80 -5.58
CA VAL A 299 3.27 -22.12 -4.68
C VAL A 299 1.99 -22.91 -4.53
N LEU A 300 1.56 -23.12 -3.28
CA LEU A 300 0.22 -23.56 -2.92
C LEU A 300 -0.45 -22.39 -2.21
N ALA A 301 -1.55 -21.87 -2.76
CA ALA A 301 -2.20 -20.68 -2.24
C ALA A 301 -3.68 -20.97 -1.95
N ASN A 302 -4.10 -20.69 -0.74
CA ASN A 302 -5.44 -20.95 -0.24
C ASN A 302 -6.12 -19.67 0.24
N ASP A 303 -7.43 -19.55 0.03
CA ASP A 303 -8.23 -18.55 0.73
C ASP A 303 -9.64 -19.09 0.99
N LEU A 304 -10.24 -18.74 2.12
CA LEU A 304 -11.61 -19.16 2.46
C LEU A 304 -12.65 -18.46 1.58
N ASN A 305 -12.41 -17.20 1.18
CA ASN A 305 -13.37 -16.43 0.40
C ASN A 305 -13.38 -16.91 -1.06
N PRO A 306 -14.53 -17.40 -1.58
CA PRO A 306 -14.62 -17.87 -2.96
C PRO A 306 -14.31 -16.78 -3.99
N GLU A 307 -14.60 -15.50 -3.68
CA GLU A 307 -14.26 -14.38 -4.56
C GLU A 307 -12.76 -14.10 -4.57
N SER A 308 -12.09 -14.19 -3.41
CA SER A 308 -10.62 -14.14 -3.34
C SER A 308 -10.00 -15.23 -4.19
N HIS A 309 -10.45 -16.48 -4.05
CA HIS A 309 -9.98 -17.61 -4.86
C HIS A 309 -10.20 -17.40 -6.36
N ARG A 310 -11.37 -16.90 -6.76
CA ARG A 310 -11.67 -16.56 -8.16
C ARG A 310 -10.69 -15.51 -8.70
N TRP A 311 -10.45 -14.44 -7.95
CA TRP A 311 -9.55 -13.37 -8.35
C TRP A 311 -8.08 -13.77 -8.30
N LEU A 312 -7.67 -14.61 -7.34
CA LEU A 312 -6.35 -15.22 -7.30
C LEU A 312 -6.11 -16.05 -8.57
N SER A 313 -7.07 -16.90 -8.96
CA SER A 313 -6.99 -17.69 -10.20
C SER A 313 -6.86 -16.80 -11.44
N HIS A 314 -7.65 -15.73 -11.51
CA HIS A 314 -7.55 -14.71 -12.57
C HIS A 314 -6.16 -14.05 -12.58
N ASN A 315 -5.66 -13.63 -11.42
CA ASN A 315 -4.39 -12.95 -11.30
C ASN A 315 -3.20 -13.88 -11.59
N CYS A 316 -3.33 -15.19 -11.38
CA CYS A 316 -2.35 -16.19 -11.83
C CYS A 316 -2.22 -16.20 -13.36
N ARG A 317 -3.34 -16.14 -14.09
CA ARG A 317 -3.37 -16.03 -15.57
C ARG A 317 -2.80 -14.71 -16.03
N LEU A 318 -3.26 -13.62 -15.42
CA LEU A 318 -2.82 -12.25 -15.72
C LEU A 318 -1.29 -12.14 -15.61
N ASN A 319 -0.72 -12.78 -14.59
CA ASN A 319 0.72 -12.79 -14.36
C ASN A 319 1.43 -13.96 -15.04
N LYS A 320 0.76 -14.89 -15.72
CA LYS A 320 1.38 -16.05 -16.40
C LYS A 320 2.19 -16.95 -15.44
N VAL A 321 1.63 -17.25 -14.27
CA VAL A 321 2.27 -18.07 -13.22
C VAL A 321 1.52 -19.35 -12.86
N GLU A 322 0.45 -19.68 -13.59
CA GLU A 322 -0.39 -20.87 -13.33
C GLU A 322 0.39 -22.19 -13.26
N HIS A 323 1.47 -22.33 -14.01
CA HIS A 323 2.31 -23.54 -14.02
C HIS A 323 3.11 -23.74 -12.73
N ARG A 324 3.20 -22.73 -11.85
CA ARG A 324 3.93 -22.78 -10.57
C ARG A 324 3.03 -22.57 -9.37
N LEU A 325 1.75 -22.29 -9.57
CA LEU A 325 0.85 -21.86 -8.50
C LEU A 325 -0.44 -22.66 -8.56
N ARG A 326 -0.68 -23.46 -7.51
CA ARG A 326 -1.92 -24.21 -7.31
C ARG A 326 -2.80 -23.47 -6.31
N VAL A 327 -4.04 -23.18 -6.72
CA VAL A 327 -5.01 -22.43 -5.91
C VAL A 327 -5.99 -23.38 -5.20
N PHE A 328 -6.43 -22.99 -4.00
CA PHE A 328 -7.39 -23.71 -3.18
C PHE A 328 -8.42 -22.75 -2.58
N ASN A 329 -9.63 -23.26 -2.34
CA ASN A 329 -10.69 -22.54 -1.62
C ASN A 329 -11.17 -23.37 -0.44
N MET A 330 -10.45 -23.28 0.68
CA MET A 330 -10.69 -24.09 1.88
C MET A 330 -10.54 -23.23 3.14
N ASP A 331 -11.10 -23.72 4.25
CA ASP A 331 -10.70 -23.24 5.57
C ASP A 331 -9.19 -23.41 5.77
N GLY A 332 -8.56 -22.47 6.47
CA GLY A 332 -7.11 -22.47 6.67
C GLY A 332 -6.60 -23.71 7.40
N ARG A 333 -7.33 -24.24 8.40
CA ARG A 333 -6.95 -25.48 9.08
C ARG A 333 -7.13 -26.69 8.18
N ALA A 334 -8.18 -26.70 7.37
CA ALA A 334 -8.40 -27.76 6.38
C ALA A 334 -7.29 -27.78 5.32
N PHE A 335 -6.83 -26.60 4.87
CA PHE A 335 -5.69 -26.49 3.97
C PHE A 335 -4.38 -27.01 4.62
N ILE A 336 -4.12 -26.63 5.88
CA ILE A 336 -2.95 -27.09 6.64
C ILE A 336 -2.98 -28.63 6.77
N ARG A 337 -4.12 -29.21 7.17
CA ARG A 337 -4.27 -30.65 7.42
C ARG A 337 -4.42 -31.51 6.15
N GLY A 338 -4.68 -30.89 5.00
CA GLY A 338 -4.82 -31.54 3.70
C GLY A 338 -3.65 -31.22 2.77
N PRO A 339 -3.82 -30.34 1.77
CA PRO A 339 -2.79 -30.07 0.76
C PRO A 339 -1.39 -29.76 1.30
N LEU A 340 -1.29 -29.01 2.40
CA LEU A 340 0.00 -28.69 3.02
C LEU A 340 0.63 -29.95 3.63
N ARG A 341 -0.12 -30.68 4.48
CA ARG A 341 0.30 -31.97 5.08
C ARG A 341 0.74 -32.98 4.03
N GLU A 342 0.01 -33.09 2.93
CA GLU A 342 0.31 -34.03 1.84
C GLU A 342 1.63 -33.69 1.13
N ALA A 343 1.93 -32.40 0.94
CA ALA A 343 3.13 -31.96 0.26
C ALA A 343 4.38 -32.00 1.17
N LEU A 344 4.22 -31.75 2.46
CA LEU A 344 5.32 -31.49 3.39
C LEU A 344 6.39 -32.60 3.46
N PRO A 345 6.04 -33.91 3.59
CA PRO A 345 7.03 -34.97 3.74
C PRO A 345 7.99 -35.10 2.55
N ALA A 346 7.50 -34.84 1.33
CA ALA A 346 8.33 -34.87 0.13
C ALA A 346 9.28 -33.66 0.08
N LEU A 347 8.78 -32.48 0.46
CA LEU A 347 9.56 -31.25 0.45
C LEU A 347 10.67 -31.26 1.50
N MET A 348 10.40 -31.81 2.69
CA MET A 348 11.36 -31.89 3.81
C MET A 348 12.56 -32.80 3.52
N LYS A 349 12.49 -33.65 2.49
CA LYS A 349 13.59 -34.49 1.99
C LYS A 349 14.46 -33.77 0.95
N GLY A 350 14.02 -32.60 0.47
CA GLY A 350 14.73 -31.80 -0.52
C GLY A 350 15.74 -30.84 0.09
N THR A 351 16.28 -29.96 -0.75
CA THR A 351 17.25 -28.92 -0.38
C THR A 351 16.73 -27.49 -0.59
N ALA A 352 15.51 -27.34 -1.11
CA ALA A 352 14.89 -26.03 -1.32
C ALA A 352 14.13 -25.58 -0.05
N GLY A 353 14.05 -24.27 0.17
CA GLY A 353 13.34 -23.69 1.30
C GLY A 353 11.84 -23.99 1.25
N ILE A 354 11.23 -24.11 2.43
CA ILE A 354 9.78 -24.28 2.59
C ILE A 354 9.29 -23.13 3.45
N HIS A 355 8.42 -22.29 2.89
CA HIS A 355 7.89 -21.11 3.57
C HIS A 355 6.37 -21.22 3.69
N ILE A 356 5.84 -21.01 4.88
CA ILE A 356 4.41 -20.97 5.16
C ILE A 356 4.03 -19.55 5.56
N VAL A 357 3.15 -18.90 4.81
CA VAL A 357 2.72 -17.52 5.06
C VAL A 357 1.28 -17.53 5.58
N MET A 358 1.05 -16.85 6.71
CA MET A 358 -0.26 -16.81 7.39
C MET A 358 -0.70 -15.37 7.66
N ASN A 359 -1.06 -14.64 6.60
CA ASN A 359 -1.45 -13.22 6.68
C ASN A 359 -2.94 -13.01 7.00
N LEU A 360 -3.39 -13.48 8.17
CA LEU A 360 -4.70 -13.17 8.73
C LEU A 360 -4.54 -12.61 10.15
N PRO A 361 -4.04 -11.37 10.35
CA PRO A 361 -3.46 -10.95 11.64
C PRO A 361 -4.42 -10.91 12.83
N ALA A 362 -5.73 -10.98 12.56
CA ALA A 362 -6.73 -11.08 13.61
C ALA A 362 -6.80 -12.49 14.23
N LEU A 363 -6.50 -13.54 13.46
CA LEU A 363 -6.76 -14.93 13.83
C LEU A 363 -5.57 -15.88 13.56
N ALA A 364 -4.59 -15.51 12.74
CA ALA A 364 -3.58 -16.44 12.23
C ALA A 364 -2.78 -17.14 13.32
N LEU A 365 -2.51 -16.48 14.46
CA LEU A 365 -1.86 -17.13 15.60
C LEU A 365 -2.67 -18.32 16.13
N GLU A 366 -3.99 -18.27 16.11
CA GLU A 366 -4.87 -19.36 16.57
C GLU A 366 -4.85 -20.57 15.63
N PHE A 367 -4.47 -20.38 14.36
CA PHE A 367 -4.37 -21.47 13.37
C PHE A 367 -3.05 -22.24 13.49
N LEU A 368 -2.14 -21.81 14.37
CA LEU A 368 -0.90 -22.53 14.63
C LEU A 368 -1.16 -23.89 15.32
N ASP A 369 -2.31 -24.04 15.96
CA ASP A 369 -2.79 -25.32 16.51
C ASP A 369 -2.87 -26.43 15.46
N ALA A 370 -3.11 -26.07 14.19
CA ALA A 370 -3.24 -27.03 13.11
C ALA A 370 -1.92 -27.72 12.73
N PHE A 371 -0.77 -27.23 13.19
CA PHE A 371 0.53 -27.86 12.96
C PHE A 371 0.88 -28.95 13.99
N GLN A 372 0.20 -28.99 15.14
CA GLN A 372 0.49 -29.96 16.19
C GLN A 372 0.20 -31.39 15.73
N GLY A 373 1.22 -32.25 15.75
CA GLY A 373 1.12 -33.63 15.30
C GLY A 373 0.73 -33.78 13.82
N LEU A 374 0.96 -32.75 12.99
CA LEU A 374 0.47 -32.69 11.62
C LEU A 374 0.87 -33.92 10.78
N LEU A 375 2.07 -34.45 11.01
CA LEU A 375 2.62 -35.59 10.27
C LEU A 375 2.41 -36.94 10.98
N GLY A 376 1.77 -36.96 12.14
CA GLY A 376 1.57 -38.18 12.94
C GLY A 376 2.85 -38.64 13.61
N GLN A 377 3.09 -39.96 13.66
CA GLN A 377 4.31 -40.52 14.25
C GLN A 377 5.56 -40.10 13.47
N GLU A 378 6.64 -39.81 14.18
CA GLU A 378 7.94 -39.62 13.51
C GLU A 378 8.36 -40.94 12.86
N PRO A 379 8.70 -40.95 11.55
CA PRO A 379 9.25 -42.14 10.92
C PRO A 379 10.56 -42.54 11.60
N ASP A 380 10.87 -43.85 11.64
CA ASP A 380 12.10 -44.38 12.23
C ASP A 380 13.33 -43.53 11.89
N GLN A 381 14.23 -43.40 12.87
CA GLN A 381 15.40 -42.48 12.94
C GLN A 381 16.32 -42.46 11.70
N ASN A 382 16.11 -43.34 10.72
CA ASN A 382 16.83 -43.43 9.45
C ASN A 382 16.26 -42.60 8.29
N GLN A 383 15.14 -41.87 8.43
CA GLN A 383 14.72 -40.87 7.44
C GLN A 383 15.23 -39.47 7.83
N SER A 384 16.28 -39.01 7.15
CA SER A 384 16.83 -37.67 7.35
C SER A 384 15.85 -36.61 6.85
N VAL A 385 15.23 -35.89 7.78
CA VAL A 385 14.64 -34.57 7.50
C VAL A 385 15.79 -33.60 7.24
N SER A 386 15.86 -33.04 6.04
CA SER A 386 16.94 -32.14 5.63
C SER A 386 16.59 -30.67 5.84
N ILE A 387 15.31 -30.32 5.70
CA ILE A 387 14.82 -28.94 5.82
C ILE A 387 13.51 -28.92 6.59
N LEU A 388 13.40 -27.96 7.52
CA LEU A 388 12.18 -27.68 8.26
C LEU A 388 11.46 -26.45 7.67
N PRO A 389 10.11 -26.41 7.68
CA PRO A 389 9.37 -25.27 7.18
C PRO A 389 9.55 -24.03 8.04
N GLU A 390 9.78 -22.89 7.42
CA GLU A 390 9.75 -21.58 8.07
C GLU A 390 8.34 -20.98 7.98
N VAL A 391 7.74 -20.67 9.11
CA VAL A 391 6.42 -20.03 9.21
C VAL A 391 6.61 -18.53 9.38
N HIS A 392 5.91 -17.73 8.58
CA HIS A 392 5.74 -16.29 8.73
C HIS A 392 4.28 -16.00 9.09
N CYS A 393 4.01 -15.83 10.39
CA CYS A 393 2.66 -15.68 10.92
C CYS A 393 2.43 -14.26 11.43
N TYR A 394 1.27 -13.69 11.10
CA TYR A 394 0.94 -12.31 11.43
C TYR A 394 -0.02 -12.23 12.61
N GLY A 395 0.13 -11.20 13.44
CA GLY A 395 -0.76 -10.96 14.57
C GLY A 395 -0.90 -9.48 14.87
N PHE A 396 -2.09 -9.07 15.34
CA PHE A 396 -2.26 -7.77 15.98
C PHE A 396 -1.99 -7.83 17.46
N SER A 397 -1.28 -6.85 18.02
CA SER A 397 -1.16 -6.66 19.46
C SER A 397 -1.70 -5.29 19.88
N LYS A 398 -2.20 -5.20 21.11
CA LYS A 398 -2.57 -3.95 21.79
C LYS A 398 -1.85 -3.76 23.13
N GLU A 399 -0.93 -4.66 23.44
CA GLU A 399 -0.23 -4.70 24.71
C GLU A 399 0.94 -3.70 24.73
N GLY A 400 1.45 -3.39 25.92
CA GLY A 400 2.61 -2.50 26.09
C GLY A 400 3.92 -3.09 25.54
N ASP A 401 4.00 -4.42 25.44
CA ASP A 401 5.07 -5.15 24.74
C ASP A 401 4.46 -6.07 23.65
N PRO A 402 4.27 -5.52 22.43
CA PRO A 402 3.71 -6.26 21.30
C PRO A 402 4.50 -7.50 20.92
N SER A 403 5.82 -7.47 21.07
CA SER A 403 6.68 -8.58 20.65
C SER A 403 6.46 -9.77 21.56
N ARG A 404 6.50 -9.52 22.88
CA ARG A 404 6.24 -10.56 23.88
C ARG A 404 4.84 -11.14 23.77
N ASP A 405 3.80 -10.32 23.61
CA ASP A 405 2.42 -10.79 23.42
C ASP A 405 2.28 -11.76 22.24
N ILE A 406 2.87 -11.41 21.10
CA ILE A 406 2.80 -12.24 19.89
C ILE A 406 3.52 -13.58 20.10
N VAL A 407 4.70 -13.57 20.73
CA VAL A 407 5.45 -14.79 21.06
C VAL A 407 4.63 -15.67 22.01
N GLU A 408 4.06 -15.12 23.08
CA GLU A 408 3.27 -15.87 24.07
C GLU A 408 2.02 -16.50 23.45
N ARG A 409 1.27 -15.74 22.62
CA ARG A 409 0.08 -16.28 21.94
C ARG A 409 0.42 -17.32 20.87
N ALA A 410 1.48 -17.09 20.10
CA ALA A 410 1.95 -18.06 19.12
C ALA A 410 2.40 -19.35 19.80
N SER A 411 3.20 -19.24 20.87
CA SER A 411 3.68 -20.38 21.67
C SER A 411 2.52 -21.19 22.25
N ARG A 412 1.53 -20.51 22.83
CA ARG A 412 0.33 -21.14 23.39
C ARG A 412 -0.44 -21.92 22.33
N SER A 413 -0.64 -21.34 21.14
CA SER A 413 -1.37 -22.03 20.07
C SER A 413 -0.56 -23.17 19.44
N LEU A 414 0.77 -23.06 19.40
CA LEU A 414 1.65 -24.09 18.86
C LEU A 414 1.88 -25.24 19.85
N GLY A 415 1.68 -25.00 21.14
CA GLY A 415 1.89 -25.98 22.22
C GLY A 415 3.34 -26.06 22.72
N ILE A 416 4.26 -25.25 22.17
CA ILE A 416 5.68 -25.18 22.55
C ILE A 416 6.13 -23.72 22.71
N SER A 417 7.19 -23.49 23.50
CA SER A 417 7.77 -22.15 23.63
C SER A 417 8.55 -21.75 22.38
N LEU A 418 8.29 -20.55 21.87
CA LEU A 418 9.06 -19.90 20.79
C LEU A 418 10.08 -18.88 21.31
N ASP A 419 10.22 -18.74 22.62
CA ASP A 419 11.17 -17.78 23.22
C ASP A 419 12.61 -18.11 22.81
N GLY A 420 13.34 -17.10 22.30
CA GLY A 420 14.69 -17.29 21.75
C GLY A 420 14.78 -18.09 20.43
N HIS A 421 13.67 -18.65 19.94
CA HIS A 421 13.61 -19.51 18.74
C HIS A 421 12.81 -18.90 17.58
N CYS A 422 12.47 -17.62 17.68
CA CYS A 422 11.75 -16.88 16.65
C CYS A 422 12.36 -15.49 16.42
N SER A 423 11.97 -14.87 15.30
CA SER A 423 12.21 -13.46 15.04
C SER A 423 10.88 -12.71 14.96
N ILE A 424 10.88 -11.46 15.42
CA ILE A 424 9.71 -10.60 15.41
C ILE A 424 10.00 -9.38 14.55
N HIS A 425 9.09 -9.06 13.63
CA HIS A 425 9.14 -7.88 12.80
C HIS A 425 7.90 -7.01 13.03
N MET A 426 8.10 -5.74 13.36
CA MET A 426 7.04 -4.73 13.41
C MET A 426 6.65 -4.33 11.99
N VAL A 427 5.46 -4.75 11.55
CA VAL A 427 4.97 -4.50 10.18
C VAL A 427 4.45 -3.08 10.05
N ARG A 428 3.52 -2.67 10.94
CA ARG A 428 2.93 -1.32 10.92
C ARG A 428 2.10 -1.00 12.16
N ASN A 429 1.93 0.30 12.40
CA ASN A 429 0.88 0.84 13.26
C ASN A 429 -0.49 0.74 12.59
N VAL A 430 -1.45 0.08 13.25
CA VAL A 430 -2.81 -0.17 12.72
C VAL A 430 -3.78 0.91 13.19
N ALA A 431 -3.75 1.21 14.48
CA ALA A 431 -4.55 2.23 15.17
C ALA A 431 -3.78 2.65 16.44
N PRO A 432 -4.21 3.69 17.18
CA PRO A 432 -3.64 3.97 18.49
C PRO A 432 -3.63 2.71 19.36
N ASN A 433 -2.47 2.41 19.96
CA ASN A 433 -2.24 1.21 20.78
C ASN A 433 -2.60 -0.10 20.06
N LYS A 434 -2.42 -0.18 18.74
CA LYS A 434 -2.62 -1.40 17.98
C LYS A 434 -1.57 -1.54 16.88
N GLU A 435 -0.72 -2.53 17.02
CA GLU A 435 0.38 -2.82 16.11
C GLU A 435 0.16 -4.14 15.40
N MET A 436 0.72 -4.27 14.19
CA MET A 436 0.75 -5.51 13.43
C MET A 436 2.19 -6.03 13.42
N MET A 437 2.36 -7.27 13.85
CA MET A 437 3.63 -7.96 13.95
C MET A 437 3.64 -9.16 13.00
N CYS A 438 4.83 -9.53 12.53
CA CYS A 438 5.12 -10.81 11.89
C CYS A 438 6.09 -11.58 12.78
N ILE A 439 5.66 -12.74 13.29
CA ILE A 439 6.55 -13.71 13.93
C ILE A 439 7.03 -14.70 12.87
N SER A 440 8.35 -14.92 12.80
CA SER A 440 8.94 -15.92 11.92
C SER A 440 9.74 -16.95 12.71
N PHE A 441 9.49 -18.24 12.46
CA PHE A 441 10.13 -19.35 13.18
C PHE A 441 10.15 -20.62 12.34
N SER A 442 11.08 -21.52 12.62
CA SER A 442 11.13 -22.86 12.04
C SER A 442 10.18 -23.80 12.77
N LEU A 443 9.34 -24.54 12.05
CA LEU A 443 8.49 -25.58 12.63
C LEU A 443 9.35 -26.77 13.03
N SER A 444 9.55 -26.96 14.33
CA SER A 444 10.33 -28.06 14.88
C SER A 444 9.65 -29.41 14.65
N LYS A 445 10.46 -30.47 14.70
CA LYS A 445 9.97 -31.86 14.67
C LYS A 445 8.99 -32.14 15.81
N ASP A 446 9.25 -31.61 17.00
CA ASP A 446 8.40 -31.78 18.19
C ASP A 446 6.97 -31.23 17.98
N VAL A 447 6.80 -30.25 17.09
CA VAL A 447 5.47 -29.77 16.70
C VAL A 447 4.87 -30.65 15.62
N LEU A 448 5.64 -30.97 14.58
CA LEU A 448 5.14 -31.69 13.40
C LEU A 448 4.76 -33.13 13.70
N PHE A 449 5.44 -33.79 14.62
CA PHE A 449 5.22 -35.20 14.96
C PHE A 449 4.59 -35.35 16.34
N SER A 450 3.76 -36.37 16.50
CA SER A 450 3.12 -36.71 17.78
C SER A 450 4.05 -37.59 18.61
N ASN A 451 4.23 -37.25 19.89
CA ASN A 451 4.95 -38.09 20.87
C ASN A 451 4.10 -39.24 21.46
N VAL A 452 2.85 -39.39 21.00
CA VAL A 452 1.90 -40.37 21.56
C VAL A 452 2.06 -41.67 20.79
N ILE A 453 2.74 -42.67 21.34
CA ILE A 453 2.65 -44.05 20.84
C ILE A 453 1.16 -44.40 20.85
N GLU A 454 0.58 -44.74 19.69
CA GLU A 454 -0.75 -45.35 19.67
C GLU A 454 -0.66 -46.65 20.46
N ASP A 455 -1.20 -46.67 21.68
CA ASP A 455 -1.51 -47.93 22.36
C ASP A 455 -2.42 -48.70 21.40
N THR A 456 -1.92 -49.82 20.90
CA THR A 456 -2.68 -50.81 20.15
C THR A 456 -4.03 -51.03 20.84
N PRO A 457 -5.17 -51.07 20.12
CA PRO A 457 -6.43 -51.40 20.74
C PRO A 457 -6.32 -52.81 21.33
N GLU A 458 -6.35 -52.92 22.66
CA GLU A 458 -6.58 -54.20 23.33
C GLU A 458 -7.84 -54.83 22.73
N GLU A 459 -7.69 -56.04 22.19
CA GLU A 459 -8.83 -56.87 21.80
C GLU A 459 -9.82 -56.94 22.97
N PRO A 460 -11.12 -56.68 22.76
CA PRO A 460 -12.09 -56.83 23.83
C PRO A 460 -12.13 -58.31 24.24
N ALA A 461 -11.91 -58.54 25.54
CA ALA A 461 -11.92 -59.87 26.15
C ALA A 461 -13.16 -60.68 25.72
N PRO A 462 -13.02 -61.99 25.45
CA PRO A 462 -14.11 -62.82 24.96
C PRO A 462 -15.24 -62.86 26.00
N LYS A 463 -16.46 -62.56 25.54
CA LYS A 463 -17.68 -62.62 26.36
C LYS A 463 -17.82 -64.02 26.96
N ARG A 464 -17.87 -64.09 28.30
CA ARG A 464 -18.23 -65.30 29.05
C ARG A 464 -19.58 -65.83 28.55
N GLN A 465 -19.57 -67.10 28.17
CA GLN A 465 -20.74 -67.87 27.80
C GLN A 465 -21.68 -67.96 29.01
N LYS A 466 -22.95 -67.63 28.81
CA LYS A 466 -24.00 -67.72 29.83
C LYS A 466 -24.35 -69.21 29.97
N CYS A 467 -24.06 -69.80 31.13
CA CYS A 467 -24.58 -71.13 31.47
C CYS A 467 -26.11 -71.06 31.54
N GLU A 468 -26.78 -71.88 30.74
CA GLU A 468 -28.19 -72.22 30.95
C GLU A 468 -28.26 -73.22 32.11
N GLU A 469 -29.06 -72.92 33.13
CA GLU A 469 -29.48 -73.90 34.13
C GLU A 469 -30.61 -74.77 33.54
N PRO A 470 -30.58 -76.09 33.72
CA PRO A 470 -31.66 -76.97 33.30
C PRO A 470 -32.77 -77.04 34.36
N GLU A 471 -34.01 -76.98 33.86
CA GLU A 471 -35.35 -77.27 34.45
C GLU A 471 -35.58 -77.16 35.96
#